data_AF-R8ANC9-F1
#
_entry.id   AF-R8ANC9-F1
#
_cell.length_a   1.000
_cell.length_b   1.000
_cell.length_c   1.000
_cell.angle_alpha   90.00
_cell.angle_beta   90.00
_cell.angle_gamma   90.00
#
_symmetry.space_group_name_H-M   'P 1'
#
loop_
_entity.id
_entity.type
_entity.pdbx_description
1 polymer ?
#
loop_
_entity_poly.entity_id
_entity_poly.type
_entity_poly.pdbx_seq_one_letter_code
_entity_poly.pdbx_strand_id
1 'polypeptide(L)'
;MRVFVGIIVVALLLGTLFQSWRLDKAQQTVTDLRSDIAALNQTLEEKKQQIITLNETVKENDRYQATLQQQIEALTAGVAAKNHRIKELINESAELKRWADTPLPAGIIRLQQRPAITGAAGYHAYLSQHHPLSATSGSADNKR
;
A
#
# COMPACT_ATOMS: atom_id res chain seq x y z
N MET A 1 -43.62 10.00 90.56
CA MET A 1 -44.21 9.67 89.24
C MET A 1 -43.96 10.74 88.17
N ARG A 2 -44.22 12.04 88.44
CA ARG A 2 -44.08 13.14 87.44
C ARG A 2 -42.67 13.31 86.86
N VAL A 3 -41.62 13.12 87.67
CA VAL A 3 -40.21 13.27 87.23
C VAL A 3 -39.79 12.15 86.27
N PHE A 4 -40.21 10.90 86.53
CA PHE A 4 -39.93 9.78 85.64
C PHE A 4 -40.61 9.92 84.28
N VAL A 5 -41.84 10.44 84.25
CA VAL A 5 -42.55 10.73 83.00
C VAL A 5 -41.80 11.80 82.19
N GLY A 6 -41.28 12.84 82.84
CA GLY A 6 -40.47 13.86 82.17
C GLY A 6 -39.19 13.30 81.53
N ILE A 7 -38.48 12.41 82.23
CA ILE A 7 -37.25 11.79 81.71
C ILE A 7 -37.56 10.91 80.49
N ILE A 8 -38.65 10.14 80.51
CA ILE A 8 -39.05 9.29 79.37
C ILE A 8 -39.37 10.16 78.14
N VAL A 9 -40.09 11.27 78.31
CA VAL A 9 -40.41 12.18 77.21
C VAL A 9 -39.15 12.80 76.61
N VAL A 10 -38.19 13.23 77.45
CA VAL A 10 -36.91 13.79 76.98
C VAL A 10 -36.09 12.72 76.25
N ALA A 11 -36.05 11.49 76.75
CA ALA A 11 -35.34 10.39 76.08
C ALA A 11 -35.94 10.07 74.70
N LEU A 12 -37.27 10.10 74.58
CA LEU A 12 -37.96 9.90 73.30
C LEU A 12 -37.66 11.03 72.31
N LEU A 13 -37.63 12.28 72.75
CA LEU A 13 -37.28 13.44 71.91
C LEU A 13 -35.82 13.41 71.43
N LEU A 14 -34.90 12.96 72.29
CA LEU A 14 -33.50 12.80 71.90
C LEU A 14 -33.30 11.63 70.92
N GLY A 15 -34.05 10.53 71.10
CA GLY A 15 -34.02 9.39 70.19
C GLY A 15 -34.49 9.74 68.78
N THR A 16 -35.58 10.50 68.65
CA THR A 16 -36.09 10.93 67.34
C THR A 16 -35.12 11.88 66.64
N LEU A 17 -34.51 12.82 67.37
CA LEU A 17 -33.53 13.75 66.81
C LEU A 17 -32.26 13.03 66.32
N PHE A 18 -31.80 12.03 67.07
CA PHE A 18 -30.66 11.20 66.66
C PHE A 18 -30.95 10.40 65.39
N GLN A 19 -32.17 9.89 65.26
CA GLN A 19 -32.61 9.14 64.09
C GLN A 19 -32.74 10.04 62.85
N SER A 20 -33.21 11.28 63.01
CA SER A 20 -33.23 12.30 61.95
C SER A 20 -31.82 12.63 61.47
N TRP A 21 -30.88 12.83 62.39
CA TRP A 21 -29.49 13.17 62.03
C TRP A 21 -28.78 12.06 61.24
N ARG A 22 -29.06 10.79 61.58
CA ARG A 22 -28.53 9.63 60.85
C ARG A 22 -29.11 9.52 59.43
N LEU A 23 -30.38 9.88 59.24
CA LEU A 23 -31.04 9.87 57.94
C LEU A 23 -30.49 10.95 57.02
N ASP A 24 -30.29 12.16 57.55
CA ASP A 24 -29.73 13.28 56.79
C ASP A 24 -28.32 12.98 56.30
N LYS A 25 -27.48 12.35 57.15
CA LYS A 25 -26.13 11.92 56.77
C LYS A 25 -26.14 10.84 55.69
N ALA A 26 -27.05 9.86 55.77
CA ALA A 26 -27.18 8.83 54.75
C ALA A 26 -27.68 9.38 53.41
N GLN A 27 -28.61 10.35 53.44
CA GLN A 27 -29.12 11.00 52.23
C GLN A 27 -28.07 11.87 51.54
N GLN A 28 -27.20 12.54 52.30
CA GLN A 28 -26.07 13.28 51.75
C GLN A 28 -25.14 12.35 50.95
N THR A 29 -24.71 11.23 51.53
CA THR A 29 -23.83 10.28 50.83
C THR A 29 -24.47 9.70 49.57
N VAL A 30 -25.78 9.39 49.59
CA VAL A 30 -26.47 8.90 48.39
C VAL A 30 -26.54 9.98 47.30
N THR A 31 -26.70 11.25 47.69
CA THR A 31 -26.73 12.37 46.75
C THR A 31 -25.36 12.60 46.14
N ASP A 32 -24.30 12.57 46.95
CA ASP A 32 -22.91 12.71 46.50
C ASP A 32 -22.52 11.57 45.55
N LEU A 33 -22.86 10.33 45.90
CA LEU A 33 -22.63 9.17 45.02
C LEU A 33 -23.40 9.30 43.69
N ARG A 34 -24.62 9.85 43.72
CA ARG A 34 -25.38 10.09 42.48
C ARG A 34 -24.74 11.17 41.63
N SER A 35 -24.24 12.26 42.22
CA SER A 35 -23.51 13.28 41.46
C SER A 35 -22.20 12.75 40.89
N ASP A 36 -21.46 11.94 41.66
CA ASP A 36 -20.21 11.33 41.20
C ASP A 36 -20.46 10.37 40.03
N ILE A 37 -21.50 9.52 40.13
CA ILE A 37 -21.90 8.63 39.03
C ILE A 37 -22.31 9.45 37.80
N ALA A 38 -23.06 10.54 37.98
CA ALA A 38 -23.44 11.41 36.86
C ALA A 38 -22.21 12.06 36.20
N ALA A 39 -21.26 12.57 36.99
CA ALA A 39 -20.01 13.16 36.50
C ALA A 39 -19.12 12.12 35.78
N LEU A 40 -19.03 10.91 36.32
CA LEU A 40 -18.32 9.79 35.70
C LEU A 40 -18.96 9.39 34.36
N ASN A 41 -20.29 9.29 34.31
CA ASN A 41 -21.01 8.98 33.07
C ASN A 41 -20.81 10.06 32.01
N GLN A 42 -20.85 11.34 32.39
CA GLN A 42 -20.57 12.44 31.48
C GLN A 42 -19.14 12.36 30.93
N THR A 43 -18.15 12.17 31.81
CA THR A 43 -16.75 12.01 31.42
C THR A 43 -16.58 10.81 30.49
N LEU A 44 -17.29 9.71 30.74
CA LEU A 44 -17.24 8.50 29.92
C LEU A 44 -17.81 8.74 28.52
N GLU A 45 -18.95 9.44 28.40
CA GLU A 45 -19.50 9.79 27.09
C GLU A 45 -18.61 10.78 26.33
N GLU A 46 -18.02 11.76 27.01
CA GLU A 46 -17.02 12.66 26.41
C GLU A 46 -15.81 11.88 25.89
N LYS A 47 -15.28 10.94 26.67
CA LYS A 47 -14.16 10.08 26.28
C LYS A 47 -14.51 9.15 25.12
N LYS A 48 -15.72 8.59 25.13
CA LYS A 48 -16.23 7.76 24.04
C LYS A 48 -16.34 8.54 22.74
N GLN A 49 -16.83 9.78 22.79
CA GLN A 49 -16.87 10.65 21.63
C GLN A 49 -15.46 10.96 21.10
N GLN A 50 -14.50 11.24 21.99
CA GLN A 50 -13.08 11.42 21.62
C GLN A 50 -12.50 10.18 20.93
N ILE A 51 -12.80 8.98 21.43
CA ILE A 51 -12.34 7.72 20.83
C ILE A 51 -12.95 7.53 19.43
N ILE A 52 -14.24 7.83 19.23
CA ILE A 52 -14.90 7.73 17.92
C ILE A 52 -14.19 8.63 16.91
N THR A 53 -13.99 9.91 17.24
CA THR A 53 -13.31 10.87 16.36
C THR A 53 -11.86 10.49 16.08
N LEU A 54 -11.13 9.98 17.09
CA LEU A 54 -9.76 9.51 16.89
C LEU A 54 -9.72 8.30 15.95
N ASN A 55 -10.66 7.36 16.10
CA ASN A 55 -10.73 6.17 15.25
C ASN A 55 -11.07 6.52 13.79
N GLU A 56 -11.95 7.51 13.57
CA GLU A 56 -12.21 8.05 12.23
C GLU A 56 -10.92 8.61 11.61
N THR A 57 -10.17 9.41 12.37
CA THR A 57 -8.91 10.00 11.90
C THR A 57 -7.85 8.93 11.60
N VAL A 58 -7.73 7.90 12.45
CA VAL A 58 -6.82 6.77 12.21
C VAL A 58 -7.20 6.01 10.95
N LYS A 59 -8.50 5.73 10.74
CA LYS A 59 -8.98 5.04 9.55
C LYS A 59 -8.70 5.82 8.27
N GLU A 60 -8.81 7.14 8.30
CA GLU A 60 -8.42 7.99 7.18
C GLU A 60 -6.90 7.95 6.96
N ASN A 61 -6.12 8.04 8.03
CA ASN A 61 -4.66 7.94 7.96
C ASN A 61 -4.20 6.61 7.36
N ASP A 62 -4.77 5.49 7.80
CA ASP A 62 -4.47 4.16 7.26
C ASP A 62 -4.77 4.06 5.76
N ARG A 63 -5.86 4.68 5.29
CA ARG A 63 -6.18 4.74 3.85
C ARG A 63 -5.16 5.59 3.09
N TYR A 64 -4.74 6.73 3.64
CA TYR A 64 -3.70 7.56 3.05
C TYR A 64 -2.36 6.81 2.99
N GLN A 65 -1.99 6.11 4.06
CA GLN A 65 -0.78 5.28 4.09
C GLN A 65 -0.82 4.15 3.05
N ALA A 66 -1.93 3.41 2.97
CA ALA A 66 -2.10 2.36 1.96
C ALA A 66 -2.00 2.90 0.53
N THR A 67 -2.59 4.08 0.28
CA THR A 67 -2.50 4.75 -1.02
C THR A 67 -1.07 5.18 -1.34
N LEU A 68 -0.34 5.74 -0.36
CA LEU A 68 1.06 6.11 -0.52
C LEU A 68 1.94 4.88 -0.81
N GLN A 69 1.70 3.77 -0.11
CA GLN A 69 2.43 2.53 -0.35
C GLN A 69 2.20 2.00 -1.77
N GLN A 70 0.95 1.99 -2.25
CA GLN A 70 0.64 1.62 -3.62
C GLN A 70 1.35 2.53 -4.66
N GLN A 71 1.43 3.83 -4.38
CA GLN A 71 2.16 4.76 -5.25
C GLN A 71 3.67 4.47 -5.26
N ILE A 72 4.27 4.17 -4.12
CA ILE A 72 5.69 3.79 -4.00
C ILE A 72 5.97 2.51 -4.79
N GLU A 73 5.11 1.49 -4.65
CA GLU A 73 5.23 0.24 -5.38
C GLU A 73 5.13 0.46 -6.90
N ALA A 74 4.14 1.24 -7.35
CA ALA A 74 3.98 1.58 -8.77
C ALA A 74 5.18 2.37 -9.32
N LEU A 75 5.69 3.34 -8.56
CA LEU A 75 6.89 4.11 -8.93
C LEU A 75 8.12 3.21 -9.01
N THR A 76 8.30 2.32 -8.05
CA THR A 76 9.42 1.37 -8.00
C THR A 76 9.37 0.43 -9.21
N ALA A 77 8.19 -0.10 -9.54
CA ALA A 77 7.99 -0.92 -10.74
C ALA A 77 8.28 -0.12 -12.02
N GLY A 78 7.83 1.13 -12.10
CA GLY A 78 8.09 2.02 -13.24
C GLY A 78 9.58 2.34 -13.42
N VAL A 79 10.31 2.58 -12.33
CA VAL A 79 11.77 2.78 -12.35
C VAL A 79 12.49 1.51 -12.80
N ALA A 80 12.09 0.35 -12.27
CA ALA A 80 12.66 -0.94 -12.67
C ALA A 80 12.45 -1.22 -14.17
N ALA A 81 11.25 -0.97 -14.69
CA ALA A 81 10.94 -1.12 -16.11
C ALA A 81 11.77 -0.18 -16.99
N LYS A 82 11.91 1.10 -16.61
CA LYS A 82 12.77 2.06 -17.32
C LYS A 82 14.23 1.62 -17.35
N ASN A 83 14.76 1.17 -16.21
CA ASN A 83 16.14 0.68 -16.12
C ASN A 83 16.37 -0.55 -17.00
N HIS A 84 15.39 -1.46 -17.05
CA HIS A 84 15.46 -2.63 -17.93
C HIS A 84 15.52 -2.18 -19.40
N ARG A 85 14.64 -1.28 -19.82
CA ARG A 85 14.62 -0.78 -21.21
C ARG A 85 15.90 -0.04 -21.59
N ILE A 86 16.48 0.75 -20.68
CA ILE A 86 17.77 1.41 -20.92
C ILE A 86 18.87 0.37 -21.13
N LYS A 87 18.93 -0.68 -20.30
CA LYS A 87 19.92 -1.74 -20.45
C LYS A 87 19.77 -2.48 -21.77
N GLU A 88 18.55 -2.79 -22.17
CA GLU A 88 18.25 -3.43 -23.45
C GLU A 88 18.71 -2.56 -24.63
N LEU A 89 18.33 -1.28 -24.65
CA LEU A 89 18.74 -0.33 -25.69
C LEU A 89 20.27 -0.18 -25.77
N ILE A 90 20.96 -0.15 -24.61
CA ILE A 90 22.43 -0.12 -24.58
C ILE A 90 23.00 -1.39 -25.21
N ASN A 91 22.46 -2.56 -24.87
CA ASN A 91 22.92 -3.83 -25.41
C ASN A 91 22.68 -3.93 -26.94
N GLU A 92 21.47 -3.60 -27.39
CA GLU A 92 21.12 -3.53 -28.81
C GLU A 92 22.06 -2.58 -29.57
N SER A 93 22.33 -1.39 -29.00
CA SER A 93 23.24 -0.43 -29.65
C SER A 93 24.67 -0.95 -29.77
N ALA A 94 25.16 -1.68 -28.76
CA ALA A 94 26.48 -2.29 -28.77
C ALA A 94 26.55 -3.44 -29.78
N GLU A 95 25.50 -4.24 -29.90
CA GLU A 95 25.37 -5.31 -30.88
C GLU A 95 25.33 -4.75 -32.31
N LEU A 96 24.53 -3.72 -32.57
CA LEU A 96 24.47 -3.03 -33.86
C LEU A 96 25.83 -2.47 -34.26
N LYS A 97 26.55 -1.87 -33.30
CA LYS A 97 27.92 -1.39 -33.53
C LYS A 97 28.87 -2.53 -33.92
N ARG A 98 28.84 -3.65 -33.20
CA ARG A 98 29.64 -4.84 -33.54
C ARG A 98 29.32 -5.38 -34.93
N TRP A 99 28.04 -5.39 -35.31
CA TRP A 99 27.61 -5.85 -36.64
C TRP A 99 28.07 -4.90 -37.75
N ALA A 100 28.02 -3.59 -37.51
CA ALA A 100 28.52 -2.58 -38.44
C ALA A 100 30.05 -2.62 -38.60
N ASP A 101 30.78 -2.93 -37.53
CA ASP A 101 32.24 -3.08 -37.54
C ASP A 101 32.71 -4.42 -38.16
N THR A 102 31.79 -5.39 -38.37
CA THR A 102 32.10 -6.68 -38.99
C THR A 102 32.04 -6.56 -40.53
N PRO A 103 33.07 -7.00 -41.28
CA PRO A 103 33.04 -6.95 -42.74
C PRO A 103 31.89 -7.77 -43.31
N LEU A 104 31.16 -7.20 -44.28
CA LEU A 104 29.98 -7.83 -44.86
C LEU A 104 30.30 -9.24 -45.40
N PRO A 105 29.51 -10.26 -45.06
CA PRO A 105 29.66 -11.59 -45.62
C PRO A 105 29.60 -11.57 -47.15
N ALA A 106 30.48 -12.35 -47.80
CA ALA A 106 30.56 -12.42 -49.26
C ALA A 106 29.22 -12.77 -49.94
N GLY A 107 28.34 -13.51 -49.25
CA GLY A 107 26.98 -13.79 -49.72
C GLY A 107 26.10 -12.54 -49.87
N ILE A 108 26.17 -11.60 -48.92
CA ILE A 108 25.42 -10.34 -48.96
C ILE A 108 26.00 -9.42 -50.03
N ILE A 109 27.34 -9.37 -50.14
CA ILE A 109 28.03 -8.60 -51.19
C ILE A 109 27.60 -9.08 -52.59
N ARG A 110 27.51 -10.40 -52.82
CA ARG A 110 27.04 -10.96 -54.10
C ARG A 110 25.57 -10.68 -54.40
N LEU A 111 24.72 -10.56 -53.38
CA LEU A 111 23.32 -10.18 -53.56
C LEU A 111 23.15 -8.70 -53.88
N GLN A 112 23.98 -7.84 -53.27
CA GLN A 112 23.98 -6.40 -53.56
C GLN A 112 24.61 -6.08 -54.92
N GLN A 113 25.55 -6.91 -55.38
CA GLN A 113 26.04 -6.90 -56.75
C GLN A 113 24.95 -7.39 -57.71
N ARG A 114 23.96 -6.54 -57.99
CA ARG A 114 22.98 -6.81 -59.04
C ARG A 114 23.68 -6.70 -60.40
N PRO A 115 23.69 -7.77 -61.22
CA PRO A 115 24.01 -7.62 -62.63
C PRO A 115 22.94 -6.77 -63.31
N ALA A 116 23.31 -6.04 -64.37
CA ALA A 116 22.37 -5.25 -65.16
C ALA A 116 21.41 -6.19 -65.91
N ILE A 117 20.28 -6.50 -65.29
CA ILE A 117 19.24 -7.34 -65.90
C ILE A 117 18.42 -6.45 -66.84
N THR A 118 18.54 -6.67 -68.15
CA THR A 118 17.81 -5.90 -69.15
C THR A 118 16.61 -6.70 -69.66
N GLY A 119 15.40 -6.16 -69.48
CA GLY A 119 14.15 -6.74 -69.99
C GLY A 119 13.63 -7.99 -69.25
N ALA A 120 12.38 -8.36 -69.52
CA ALA A 120 11.68 -9.45 -68.83
C ALA A 120 12.31 -10.85 -69.09
N ALA A 121 12.85 -11.09 -70.29
CA ALA A 121 13.56 -12.32 -70.61
C ALA A 121 14.86 -12.47 -69.81
N GLY A 122 15.60 -11.37 -69.60
CA GLY A 122 16.79 -11.35 -68.75
C GLY A 122 16.47 -11.64 -67.28
N TYR A 123 15.31 -11.18 -66.81
CA TYR A 123 14.86 -11.41 -65.43
C TYR A 123 14.50 -12.88 -65.17
N HIS A 124 13.83 -13.52 -66.13
CA HIS A 124 13.49 -14.94 -66.01
C HIS A 124 14.74 -15.84 -66.07
N ALA A 125 15.71 -15.53 -66.94
CA ALA A 125 16.97 -16.27 -67.03
C ALA A 125 17.82 -16.17 -65.75
N TYR A 126 17.84 -14.99 -65.13
CA TYR A 126 18.54 -14.76 -63.86
C TYR A 126 17.95 -15.58 -62.71
N LEU A 127 16.62 -15.55 -62.52
CA LEU A 127 15.94 -16.36 -61.49
C LEU A 127 16.11 -17.86 -61.70
N SER A 128 16.17 -18.32 -62.95
CA SER A 128 16.35 -19.74 -63.27
C SER A 128 17.77 -20.25 -62.98
N GLN A 129 18.78 -19.36 -62.99
CA GLN A 129 20.19 -19.71 -62.78
C GLN A 129 20.63 -19.58 -61.31
N HIS A 130 19.94 -18.77 -60.51
CA HIS A 130 20.21 -18.67 -59.08
C HIS A 130 19.83 -19.98 -58.36
N HIS A 131 20.77 -20.92 -58.32
CA HIS A 131 20.72 -22.07 -57.43
C HIS A 131 20.55 -21.60 -55.97
N PRO A 132 19.71 -22.27 -55.16
CA PRO A 132 19.53 -21.93 -53.75
C PRO A 132 20.89 -21.93 -53.04
N LEU A 133 21.15 -20.88 -52.26
CA LEU A 133 22.39 -20.71 -51.51
C LEU A 133 22.59 -21.94 -50.61
N SER A 134 23.65 -22.72 -50.83
CA SER A 134 24.08 -23.72 -49.85
C SER A 134 24.43 -22.99 -48.57
N ALA A 135 23.75 -23.33 -47.47
CA ALA A 135 24.14 -22.87 -46.15
C ALA A 135 25.62 -23.22 -45.96
N THR A 136 26.46 -22.21 -45.72
CA THR A 136 27.80 -22.50 -45.22
C THR A 136 27.58 -23.12 -43.85
N SER A 137 27.60 -24.46 -43.79
CA SER A 137 27.73 -25.18 -42.54
C SER A 137 29.17 -24.98 -42.07
N GLY A 138 29.43 -23.77 -41.60
CA GLY A 138 30.60 -23.44 -40.79
C GLY A 138 30.41 -24.14 -39.47
N SER A 139 30.97 -25.34 -39.40
CA SER A 139 31.24 -26.09 -38.18
C SER A 139 31.85 -25.17 -37.12
N ALA A 140 31.05 -24.77 -36.13
CA ALA A 140 31.53 -24.31 -34.84
C ALA A 140 31.16 -25.39 -33.82
N ASP A 141 32.07 -26.35 -33.74
CA ASP A 141 32.27 -27.20 -32.58
C ASP A 141 32.36 -26.31 -31.33
N ASN A 142 31.39 -26.42 -30.42
CA ASN A 142 31.63 -26.12 -29.01
C ASN A 142 30.83 -27.10 -28.15
N LYS A 143 31.52 -28.18 -27.77
CA LYS A 143 31.17 -29.03 -26.65
C LYS A 143 31.39 -28.27 -25.33
N ARG A 144 30.45 -28.51 -24.40
CA ARG A 144 30.44 -28.22 -22.96
C ARG A 144 29.96 -26.84 -22.52
#